data_AF-A0A846QDN9-F1
#
_entry.id   AF-A0A846QDN9-F1
#
_cell.length_a   1.000
_cell.length_b   1.000
_cell.length_c   1.000
_cell.angle_alpha   90.00
_cell.angle_beta   90.00
_cell.angle_gamma   90.00
#
_symmetry.space_group_name_H-M   'P 1'
#
loop_
_entity.id
_entity.type
_entity.pdbx_description
1 polymer ?
#
loop_
_entity_poly.entity_id
_entity_poly.type
_entity_poly.pdbx_seq_one_letter_code
_entity_poly.pdbx_strand_id
1 'polypeptide(L)'
;MDWSEQFEFIKDKISGHLAENGTAYSLNRAATYLGVGVGKVRAWAGGQRPSADDLEIIGRRLGLSARWLLYREGEAQARPEDVLADGGQPAAPQPDALVQRMETLDRLLRAANAPDEVICAALTKLVASADADAAPHPDLAQSAND
;
A
#
# COMPACT_ATOMS: atom_id res chain seq x y z
N MET A 1 9.31 -24.37 5.99
CA MET A 1 9.47 -23.11 5.25
C MET A 1 9.93 -22.04 6.22
N ASP A 2 11.12 -21.50 6.00
CA ASP A 2 11.63 -20.38 6.79
C ASP A 2 11.09 -19.05 6.27
N TRP A 3 11.18 -17.99 7.10
CA TRP A 3 10.70 -16.67 6.71
C TRP A 3 11.38 -16.18 5.42
N SER A 4 12.67 -16.46 5.24
CA SER A 4 13.39 -16.09 4.02
C SER A 4 12.78 -16.70 2.76
N GLU A 5 12.41 -17.99 2.80
CA GLU A 5 11.73 -18.63 1.67
C GLU A 5 10.34 -18.01 1.43
N GLN A 6 9.61 -17.71 2.50
CA GLN A 6 8.30 -17.06 2.43
C GLN A 6 8.41 -15.65 1.85
N PHE A 7 9.44 -14.91 2.24
CA PHE A 7 9.74 -13.59 1.73
C PHE A 7 10.16 -13.61 0.27
N GLU A 8 10.90 -14.64 -0.19
CA GLU A 8 11.21 -14.80 -1.62
C GLU A 8 9.94 -14.97 -2.46
N PHE A 9 8.95 -15.73 -1.97
CA PHE A 9 7.65 -15.85 -2.64
C PHE A 9 6.88 -14.51 -2.68
N ILE A 10 6.89 -13.78 -1.55
CA ILE A 10 6.29 -12.44 -1.46
C ILE A 10 6.99 -11.48 -2.44
N LYS A 11 8.33 -11.54 -2.51
CA LYS A 11 9.16 -10.74 -3.41
C LYS A 11 8.85 -11.04 -4.87
N ASP A 12 8.68 -12.31 -5.23
CA ASP A 12 8.32 -12.72 -6.59
C ASP A 12 6.97 -12.14 -7.01
N LYS A 13 5.96 -12.21 -6.14
CA LYS A 13 4.65 -11.60 -6.36
C LYS A 13 4.73 -10.08 -6.54
N ILE A 14 5.46 -9.39 -5.67
CA ILE A 14 5.68 -7.94 -5.80
C ILE A 14 6.42 -7.62 -7.10
N SER A 15 7.42 -8.42 -7.47
CA SER A 15 8.19 -8.25 -8.70
C SER A 15 7.32 -8.45 -9.94
N GLY A 16 6.41 -9.42 -9.92
CA GLY A 16 5.41 -9.62 -10.97
C GLY A 16 4.54 -8.39 -11.15
N HIS A 17 3.96 -7.86 -10.07
CA HIS A 17 3.15 -6.64 -10.13
C HIS A 17 3.93 -5.41 -10.60
N LEU A 18 5.19 -5.25 -10.19
CA LEU A 18 6.02 -4.15 -10.66
C LEU A 18 6.38 -4.33 -12.15
N ALA A 19 6.65 -5.56 -12.60
CA ALA A 19 6.94 -5.86 -13.99
C ALA A 19 5.74 -5.61 -14.92
N GLU A 20 4.51 -5.88 -14.48
CA GLU A 20 3.28 -5.48 -15.18
C GLU A 20 3.21 -3.97 -15.41
N ASN A 21 3.78 -3.20 -14.50
CA ASN A 21 3.91 -1.74 -14.58
C ASN A 21 5.24 -1.29 -15.23
N GLY A 22 5.93 -2.18 -15.95
CA GLY A 22 7.19 -1.87 -16.66
C GLY A 22 8.37 -1.53 -15.73
N THR A 23 8.28 -1.92 -14.46
CA THR A 23 9.11 -1.39 -13.40
C THR A 23 9.88 -2.52 -12.70
N ALA A 24 11.20 -2.35 -12.54
CA ALA A 24 12.02 -3.34 -11.82
C ALA A 24 11.82 -3.28 -10.30
N TYR A 25 11.94 -4.44 -9.65
CA TYR A 25 11.87 -4.58 -8.19
C TYR A 25 12.97 -3.76 -7.49
N SER A 26 12.58 -3.04 -6.44
CA SER A 26 13.50 -2.43 -5.49
C SER A 26 12.85 -2.38 -4.11
N LEU A 27 13.65 -2.33 -3.03
CA LEU A 27 13.12 -2.23 -1.67
C LEU A 27 12.22 -1.00 -1.47
N ASN A 28 12.57 0.12 -2.11
CA ASN A 28 11.78 1.33 -2.05
C ASN A 28 10.42 1.15 -2.72
N ARG A 29 10.40 0.54 -3.92
CA ARG A 29 9.15 0.28 -4.65
C ARG A 29 8.28 -0.78 -3.99
N ALA A 30 8.89 -1.81 -3.39
CA ALA A 30 8.17 -2.80 -2.60
C ALA A 30 7.52 -2.15 -1.37
N ALA A 31 8.25 -1.24 -0.70
CA ALA A 31 7.71 -0.48 0.42
C ALA A 31 6.56 0.43 -0.01
N THR A 32 6.70 1.15 -1.14
CA THR A 32 5.62 1.95 -1.74
C THR A 32 4.41 1.10 -2.10
N TYR A 33 4.62 -0.05 -2.74
CA TYR A 33 3.54 -0.97 -3.13
C TYR A 33 2.75 -1.49 -1.92
N LEU A 34 3.47 -1.84 -0.84
CA LEU A 34 2.87 -2.33 0.38
C LEU A 34 2.31 -1.21 1.28
N GLY A 35 2.70 0.05 1.07
CA GLY A 35 2.32 1.18 1.93
C GLY A 35 3.04 1.18 3.28
N VAL A 36 4.26 0.64 3.33
CA VAL A 36 5.05 0.51 4.56
C VAL A 36 6.39 1.22 4.44
N GLY A 37 7.10 1.42 5.57
CA GLY A 37 8.43 2.01 5.55
C GLY A 37 9.49 1.10 4.92
N VAL A 38 10.40 1.66 4.12
CA VAL A 38 11.53 0.93 3.48
C VAL A 38 12.39 0.19 4.50
N GLY A 39 12.57 0.75 5.69
CA GLY A 39 13.29 0.11 6.79
C GLY A 39 12.66 -1.21 7.23
N LYS A 40 11.32 -1.32 7.22
CA LYS A 40 10.61 -2.56 7.53
C LYS A 40 10.87 -3.62 6.46
N VAL A 41 10.72 -3.27 5.19
CA VAL A 41 10.98 -4.21 4.07
C VAL A 41 12.44 -4.69 4.07
N ARG A 42 13.39 -3.79 4.38
CA ARG A 42 14.80 -4.15 4.54
C ARG A 42 15.02 -5.13 5.70
N ALA A 43 14.37 -4.91 6.84
CA ALA A 43 14.43 -5.83 7.97
C ALA A 43 13.85 -7.21 7.61
N TRP A 44 12.74 -7.23 6.88
CA TRP A 44 12.11 -8.47 6.41
C TRP A 44 13.00 -9.24 5.45
N ALA A 45 13.64 -8.56 4.51
CA ALA A 45 14.64 -9.14 3.62
C ALA A 45 15.88 -9.66 4.38
N GLY A 46 16.20 -9.05 5.52
CA GLY A 46 17.26 -9.49 6.43
C GLY A 46 16.88 -10.70 7.30
N GLY A 47 15.68 -11.26 7.15
CA GLY A 47 15.22 -12.42 7.91
C GLY A 47 14.34 -12.10 9.11
N GLN A 48 14.10 -10.81 9.41
CA GLN A 48 13.21 -10.43 10.50
C GLN A 48 11.75 -10.66 10.14
N ARG A 49 11.03 -11.44 10.95
CA ARG A 49 9.61 -11.68 10.72
C ARG A 49 8.79 -10.40 10.94
N PRO A 50 7.83 -10.05 10.07
CA PRO A 50 6.93 -8.92 10.25
C PRO A 50 5.97 -9.14 11.42
N SER A 51 5.35 -8.05 11.89
CA SER A 51 4.25 -8.13 12.86
C SER A 51 2.99 -8.71 12.22
N ALA A 52 1.99 -9.04 13.04
CA ALA A 52 0.70 -9.50 12.57
C ALA A 52 0.02 -8.46 11.65
N ASP A 53 0.04 -7.18 12.03
CA ASP A 53 -0.50 -6.08 11.20
C ASP A 53 0.22 -5.96 9.86
N ASP A 54 1.55 -6.08 9.85
CA ASP A 54 2.33 -6.01 8.61
C ASP A 54 2.07 -7.23 7.71
N LEU A 55 1.86 -8.42 8.29
CA LEU A 55 1.46 -9.63 7.55
C LEU A 55 0.05 -9.49 6.97
N GLU A 56 -0.87 -8.88 7.70
CA GLU A 56 -2.20 -8.59 7.18
C GLU A 56 -2.15 -7.66 5.97
N ILE A 57 -1.34 -6.60 6.03
CA ILE A 57 -1.11 -5.69 4.90
C ILE A 57 -0.58 -6.45 3.69
N ILE A 58 0.44 -7.30 3.88
CA ILE A 58 1.00 -8.14 2.82
C ILE A 58 -0.06 -9.06 2.22
N GLY A 59 -0.86 -9.72 3.06
CA GLY A 59 -1.95 -10.59 2.65
C GLY A 59 -2.98 -9.89 1.78
N ARG A 60 -3.48 -8.75 2.25
CA ARG A 60 -4.47 -7.92 1.54
C ARG A 60 -3.92 -7.38 0.21
N ARG A 61 -2.64 -6.97 0.17
CA ARG A 61 -2.00 -6.36 -1.01
C ARG A 61 -1.63 -7.34 -2.11
N LEU A 62 -1.33 -8.59 -1.75
CA LEU A 62 -0.86 -9.61 -2.68
C LEU A 62 -1.87 -10.73 -2.90
N GLY A 63 -3.05 -10.63 -2.29
CA GLY A 63 -4.07 -11.68 -2.32
C GLY A 63 -3.56 -13.00 -1.72
N LEU A 64 -2.80 -12.90 -0.61
CA LEU A 64 -2.22 -14.06 0.07
C LEU A 64 -3.05 -14.45 1.28
N SER A 65 -3.11 -15.76 1.55
CA SER A 65 -3.83 -16.30 2.69
C SER A 65 -3.17 -15.88 4.01
N ALA A 66 -3.94 -15.31 4.93
CA ALA A 66 -3.49 -15.03 6.29
C ALA A 66 -3.02 -16.30 7.01
N ARG A 67 -3.68 -17.44 6.74
CA ARG A 67 -3.30 -18.75 7.31
C ARG A 67 -1.92 -19.19 6.82
N TRP A 68 -1.64 -18.99 5.55
CA TRP A 68 -0.33 -19.28 4.98
C TRP A 68 0.75 -18.31 5.49
N LEU A 69 0.44 -17.01 5.65
CA LEU A 69 1.38 -16.02 6.17
C LEU A 69 1.74 -16.23 7.66
N LEU A 70 0.76 -16.60 8.48
CA LEU A 70 0.94 -16.77 9.92
C LEU A 70 1.46 -18.16 10.29
N TYR A 71 0.88 -19.20 9.70
CA TYR A 71 1.16 -20.58 10.10
C TYR A 71 2.04 -21.32 9.09
N ARG A 72 2.23 -20.78 7.88
CA ARG A 72 2.95 -21.44 6.77
C ARG A 72 2.31 -22.76 6.36
N GLU A 73 1.00 -22.81 6.52
CA GLU A 73 0.16 -23.97 6.23
C GLU A 73 -0.87 -23.62 5.16
N GLY A 74 -1.18 -24.59 4.31
CA GLY A 74 -2.16 -24.44 3.23
C GLY A 74 -1.60 -23.76 1.98
N GLU A 75 -2.50 -23.23 1.15
CA GLU A 75 -2.17 -22.59 -0.12
C GLU A 75 -1.83 -21.11 0.09
N ALA A 76 -0.84 -20.62 -0.67
CA ALA A 76 -0.38 -19.24 -0.56
C ALA A 76 -1.41 -18.22 -1.07
N GLN A 77 -2.14 -18.56 -2.13
CA GLN A 77 -3.23 -17.76 -2.65
C GLN A 77 -4.41 -17.82 -1.68
N ALA A 78 -4.92 -16.66 -1.28
CA ALA A 78 -6.23 -16.60 -0.62
C ALA A 78 -7.27 -17.10 -1.62
N ARG A 79 -8.12 -18.03 -1.21
CA ARG A 79 -9.26 -18.40 -2.03
C ARG A 79 -10.26 -17.24 -2.02
N PRO A 80 -11.01 -17.03 -3.11
CA PRO A 80 -12.02 -15.97 -3.18
C PRO A 80 -13.11 -16.10 -2.09
N GLU A 81 -13.30 -17.31 -1.55
CA GLU A 81 -14.22 -17.60 -0.43
C GLU A 81 -13.70 -17.11 0.94
N ASP A 82 -12.38 -17.03 1.15
CA ASP A 82 -11.76 -16.54 2.40
C ASP A 82 -11.83 -15.00 2.54
N VAL A 83 -12.09 -14.27 1.45
CA VAL A 83 -12.17 -12.80 1.43
C VAL A 83 -13.54 -12.29 1.92
N LEU A 84 -14.54 -13.17 2.05
CA LEU A 84 -15.95 -12.82 2.23
C LEU A 84 -16.47 -12.92 3.67
N ALA A 85 -15.66 -13.32 4.64
CA ALA A 85 -16.12 -13.64 6.00
C ALA A 85 -16.15 -12.47 7.00
N ASP A 86 -15.72 -11.26 6.60
CA ASP A 86 -15.90 -10.06 7.42
C ASP A 86 -16.53 -8.96 6.55
N GLY A 87 -17.67 -8.43 6.98
CA GLY A 87 -18.54 -7.49 6.27
C GLY A 87 -17.96 -6.10 6.05
N GLY A 88 -16.69 -6.02 5.69
CA GLY A 88 -16.00 -4.81 5.26
C GLY A 88 -15.13 -5.18 4.07
N GLN A 89 -15.65 -4.96 2.86
CA GLN A 89 -14.78 -4.66 1.74
C GLN A 89 -14.54 -3.15 1.74
N PRO A 90 -13.48 -2.62 2.38
CA PRO A 90 -12.86 -1.45 1.82
C PRO A 90 -12.13 -1.96 0.57
N ALA A 91 -12.41 -1.34 -0.58
CA ALA A 91 -11.58 -1.49 -1.76
C ALA A 91 -10.10 -1.54 -1.35
N ALA A 92 -9.32 -2.44 -1.97
CA ALA A 92 -7.85 -2.48 -1.86
C ALA A 92 -7.34 -1.07 -1.63
N PRO A 93 -6.45 -0.77 -0.66
CA PRO A 93 -6.16 0.61 -0.30
C PRO A 93 -5.59 1.27 -1.54
N GLN A 94 -6.45 2.00 -2.26
CA GLN A 94 -6.07 2.80 -3.39
C GLN A 94 -4.91 3.62 -2.84
N PRO A 95 -3.71 3.62 -3.47
CA PRO A 95 -2.65 4.54 -3.04
C PRO A 95 -3.34 5.86 -2.73
N ASP A 96 -3.15 6.38 -1.50
CA ASP A 96 -3.95 7.46 -0.92
C ASP A 96 -4.41 8.38 -2.04
N ALA A 97 -5.68 8.75 -2.14
CA ALA A 97 -6.19 9.49 -3.32
C ALA A 97 -5.29 10.69 -3.72
N LEU A 98 -4.56 11.24 -2.76
CA LEU A 98 -3.42 12.13 -2.92
C LEU A 98 -2.26 11.58 -3.78
N VAL A 99 -1.69 10.43 -3.45
CA VAL A 99 -0.65 9.70 -4.20
C VAL A 99 -1.12 9.39 -5.62
N GLN A 100 -2.33 8.87 -5.81
CA GLN A 100 -2.89 8.65 -7.16
C GLN A 100 -3.01 9.96 -7.96
N ARG A 101 -3.44 11.05 -7.31
CA ARG A 101 -3.50 12.37 -7.96
C ARG A 101 -2.11 12.91 -8.27
N MET A 102 -1.11 12.71 -7.39
CA MET A 102 0.27 13.11 -7.62
C MET A 102 0.89 12.37 -8.82
N GLU A 103 0.72 11.05 -8.91
CA GLU A 103 1.22 10.26 -10.04
C GLU A 103 0.52 10.62 -11.35
N THR A 104 -0.79 10.91 -11.29
CA THR A 104 -1.54 11.37 -12.47
C THR A 104 -1.06 12.73 -12.95
N LEU A 105 -0.80 13.65 -12.01
CA LEU A 105 -0.33 15.00 -12.34
C LEU A 105 1.09 14.99 -12.90
N ASP A 106 2.01 14.23 -12.29
CA ASP A 106 3.39 14.08 -12.78
C ASP A 106 3.39 13.50 -14.20
N ARG A 107 2.59 12.46 -14.46
CA ARG A 107 2.47 11.85 -15.78
C ARG A 107 1.95 12.84 -16.82
N LEU A 108 0.91 13.62 -16.51
CA LEU A 108 0.35 14.61 -17.44
C LEU A 108 1.33 15.74 -17.74
N LEU A 109 2.03 16.25 -16.72
CA LEU A 109 2.98 17.35 -16.89
C LEU A 109 4.24 16.91 -17.64
N ARG A 110 4.75 15.71 -17.38
CA ARG A 110 5.86 15.11 -18.16
C ARG A 110 5.44 14.84 -19.60
N ALA A 111 4.23 14.35 -19.86
CA ALA A 111 3.71 14.15 -21.21
C ALA A 111 3.55 15.48 -21.97
N ALA A 112 3.26 16.57 -21.26
CA ALA A 112 3.22 17.93 -21.80
C ALA A 112 4.62 18.58 -21.94
N ASN A 113 5.69 17.84 -21.63
CA ASN A 113 7.08 18.31 -21.64
C ASN A 113 7.30 19.56 -20.77
N ALA A 114 6.58 19.65 -19.65
CA ALA A 114 6.74 20.72 -18.69
C ALA A 114 8.13 20.64 -18.01
N PRO A 115 8.77 21.78 -17.72
CA PRO A 115 10.04 21.79 -17.00
C PRO A 115 9.85 21.30 -15.55
N ASP A 116 10.85 20.61 -14.99
CA ASP A 116 10.79 19.99 -13.65
C ASP A 116 10.38 20.96 -12.54
N GLU A 117 10.75 22.23 -12.66
CA GLU A 117 10.35 23.29 -11.73
C GLU A 117 8.83 23.54 -11.70
N VAL A 118 8.14 23.38 -12.83
CA VAL A 118 6.67 23.45 -12.92
C VAL A 118 6.02 22.18 -12.35
N ILE A 119 6.65 21.01 -12.57
CA ILE A 119 6.19 19.73 -12.04
C ILE A 119 6.24 19.75 -10.50
N CYS A 120 7.38 20.13 -9.93
CA CYS A 120 7.56 20.25 -8.48
C CYS A 120 6.58 21.27 -7.87
N ALA A 121 6.44 22.46 -8.47
CA ALA A 121 5.52 23.47 -7.97
C ALA A 121 4.05 23.01 -7.97
N ALA A 122 3.64 22.27 -9.00
CA ALA A 122 2.28 21.73 -9.10
C ALA A 122 2.01 20.62 -8.08
N LEU A 123 2.96 19.69 -7.88
CA LEU A 123 2.87 18.64 -6.86
C LEU A 123 2.82 19.23 -5.44
N THR A 124 3.65 20.24 -5.14
CA THR A 124 3.63 20.90 -3.82
C THR A 124 2.29 21.60 -3.54
N LYS A 125 1.70 22.25 -4.54
CA LYS A 125 0.36 22.86 -4.40
C LYS A 125 -0.74 21.83 -4.13
N LEU A 126 -0.66 20.67 -4.78
CA LEU A 126 -1.64 19.59 -4.63
C LEU A 126 -1.62 19.00 -3.20
N VAL A 127 -0.43 18.83 -2.62
CA VAL A 127 -0.26 18.38 -1.22
C VAL A 127 -0.78 19.43 -0.24
N ALA A 128 -0.45 20.71 -0.46
CA ALA A 128 -0.95 21.80 0.39
C ALA A 128 -2.49 21.94 0.36
N SER A 129 -3.13 21.64 -0.78
CA SER A 129 -4.59 21.67 -0.89
C SER A 129 -5.29 20.47 -0.24
N ALA A 130 -4.60 19.34 -0.12
CA ALA A 130 -5.17 18.13 0.49
C ALA A 130 -5.14 18.20 2.03
N ASP A 131 -4.17 18.90 2.61
CA ASP A 131 -4.07 19.14 4.04
C ASP A 131 -5.20 20.08 4.55
N ALA A 132 -5.66 21.00 3.70
CA ALA A 132 -6.74 21.94 4.04
C ALA A 132 -8.14 21.29 4.13
N ASP A 133 -8.33 20.09 3.56
CA ASP A 133 -9.59 19.33 3.59
C ASP A 133 -9.71 18.44 4.84
N ALA A 134 -8.62 18.28 5.61
CA ALA A 134 -8.53 17.45 6.80
C ALA A 134 -8.82 18.19 8.12
N ALA A 135 -9.46 19.36 8.06
CA ALA A 135 -9.91 20.05 9.28
C ALA A 135 -11.04 19.24 9.96
N PRO A 136 -10.91 18.85 11.24
CA PRO A 136 -11.93 18.09 11.92
C PRO A 136 -13.19 18.95 12.13
N HIS A 137 -14.34 18.45 11.66
CA HIS A 137 -15.65 18.94 12.06
C HIS A 137 -15.78 18.91 13.60
N PRO A 138 -15.96 20.05 14.29
CA PRO A 138 -16.31 20.03 15.69
C PRO A 138 -17.83 20.23 15.80
N ASP A 139 -18.62 19.16 15.68
CA ASP A 139 -20.01 19.23 16.14
C ASP A 139 -20.60 17.83 16.33
N LEU A 140 -20.82 17.45 17.60
CA LEU A 140 -21.96 16.68 18.10
C LEU A 140 -21.74 16.39 19.59
N ALA A 141 -21.79 17.45 20.40
CA ALA A 141 -22.01 17.36 21.84
C ALA A 141 -23.30 18.09 22.19
N GLN A 142 -24.45 17.47 21.93
CA GLN A 142 -25.71 17.84 22.60
C GLN A 142 -26.78 16.76 22.46
N SER A 143 -26.83 15.86 23.43
CA SER A 143 -27.99 15.07 23.88
C SER A 143 -27.59 14.56 25.27
N ALA A 144 -28.30 14.75 26.37
CA ALA A 144 -29.73 14.88 26.55
C ALA A 144 -30.04 15.70 27.81
N ASN A 145 -31.11 16.49 27.74
CA ASN A 145 -31.86 16.93 28.90
C ASN A 145 -33.33 16.74 28.54
N ASP A 146 -33.90 15.63 29.00
CA ASP A 146 -35.32 15.48 29.32
C ASP A 146 -35.45 14.51 30.49
#